data_AF-A0A0D2NQQ0-F1
#
_entry.id   AF-A0A0D2NQQ0-F1
#
_cell.length_a   1.000
_cell.length_b   1.000
_cell.length_c   1.000
_cell.angle_alpha   90.00
_cell.angle_beta   90.00
_cell.angle_gamma   90.00
#
_symmetry.space_group_name_H-M   'P 1'
#
loop_
_entity.id
_entity.type
_entity.pdbx_description
1 polymer ?
#
loop_
_entity_poly.entity_id
_entity_poly.type
_entity_poly.pdbx_seq_one_letter_code
_entity_poly.pdbx_strand_id
1 'polypeptide(L)'
;MLSLPFNRSLIILLSGFLVYVIRLSTKRNKVTNHAKLFATIKSILHPPNAAVRQLLEERAWANQRLVHALGLSNTFVSADEGVHKDFVVRAHRLLSGAQRRGWPRFHAVARDAVQWQLNGAAEGLHSVPGEYSGEYSYSTAIQTITLYVVLVALLGIEDVPAYADVRTAAAEITALWAQSKGGAVVPPARVAVLHECLRRLAPDAEAFPAPVDFIVPAWETLWRVVAETVAHTRDAPDIEAIFEALNKHQEDGTAARRVVAEAMRLNPPSRRIGRAAACAWVPACLAHWAPRRLVKADVSELLQSTDLWGEDCRDFSPARHGSLLPAQKEAMACAFGQGPLRCIASSWAPMAAAMIVAAILEEYTVLSGEDIGGREGWSGWALRRKMDRGGPDALAQ
;
A
#
# COMPACT_ATOMS: atom_id res chain seq x y z
N MET A 1 -60.63 -36.22 28.05
CA MET A 1 -59.38 -35.84 28.74
C MET A 1 -58.26 -36.74 28.26
N LEU A 2 -57.43 -36.28 27.32
CA LEU A 2 -56.14 -36.91 26.97
C LEU A 2 -55.20 -35.78 26.55
N SER A 3 -54.48 -35.21 27.51
CA SER A 3 -53.44 -34.21 27.27
C SER A 3 -52.10 -34.93 27.08
N LEU A 4 -51.61 -34.96 25.84
CA LEU A 4 -50.27 -35.45 25.51
C LEU A 4 -49.20 -34.49 26.07
N PRO A 5 -48.16 -35.00 26.75
CA PRO A 5 -47.10 -34.15 27.29
C PRO A 5 -46.21 -33.62 26.15
N PHE A 6 -46.20 -32.30 26.02
CA PHE A 6 -45.42 -31.56 25.03
C PHE A 6 -43.93 -31.64 25.39
N ASN A 7 -43.18 -32.49 24.67
CA ASN A 7 -41.82 -32.89 25.03
C ASN A 7 -40.79 -31.83 24.61
N ARG A 8 -40.56 -30.85 25.49
CA ARG A 8 -39.64 -29.71 25.28
C ARG A 8 -38.21 -30.13 24.89
N SER A 9 -37.77 -31.32 25.30
CA SER A 9 -36.44 -31.86 25.00
C SER A 9 -36.24 -32.15 23.50
N LEU A 10 -37.29 -32.52 22.77
CA LEU A 10 -37.21 -32.79 21.34
C LEU A 10 -37.02 -31.50 20.53
N ILE A 11 -37.64 -30.40 20.97
CA ILE A 11 -37.53 -29.08 20.33
C ILE A 11 -36.12 -28.52 20.48
N ILE A 12 -35.50 -28.69 21.66
CA ILE A 12 -34.13 -28.25 21.93
C ILE A 12 -33.11 -29.03 21.09
N LEU A 13 -33.29 -30.35 20.94
CA LEU A 13 -32.43 -31.18 20.09
C LEU A 13 -32.57 -30.84 18.60
N LEU A 14 -33.80 -30.63 18.11
CA LEU A 14 -34.05 -30.27 16.71
C LEU A 14 -33.52 -28.87 16.36
N SER A 15 -33.65 -27.90 17.27
CA SER A 15 -33.11 -26.54 17.10
C SER A 15 -31.57 -26.53 17.15
N GLY A 16 -30.96 -27.29 18.05
CA GLY A 16 -29.51 -27.48 18.08
C GLY A 16 -28.97 -28.14 16.81
N PHE A 17 -29.66 -29.17 16.31
CA PHE A 17 -29.31 -29.84 15.05
C PHE A 17 -29.49 -28.91 13.85
N LEU A 18 -30.55 -28.10 13.79
CA LEU A 18 -30.76 -27.13 12.72
C LEU A 18 -29.68 -26.04 12.72
N VAL A 19 -29.29 -25.52 13.88
CA VAL A 19 -28.17 -24.56 14.01
C VAL A 19 -26.84 -25.21 13.60
N TYR A 20 -26.62 -26.48 13.96
CA TYR A 20 -25.43 -27.23 13.57
C TYR A 20 -25.37 -27.48 12.05
N VAL A 21 -26.49 -27.89 11.43
CA VAL A 21 -26.61 -28.08 9.98
C VAL A 21 -26.47 -26.75 9.23
N ILE A 22 -27.03 -25.65 9.74
CA ILE A 22 -26.81 -24.30 9.18
C ILE A 22 -25.32 -23.93 9.28
N ARG A 23 -24.66 -24.19 10.42
CA ARG A 23 -23.22 -23.93 10.60
C ARG A 23 -22.34 -24.77 9.67
N LEU A 24 -22.67 -26.05 9.48
CA LEU A 24 -21.97 -26.93 8.55
C LEU A 24 -22.23 -26.53 7.08
N SER A 25 -23.44 -26.11 6.74
CA SER A 25 -23.80 -25.59 5.42
C SER A 25 -23.08 -24.28 5.10
N THR A 26 -22.87 -23.41 6.10
CA THR A 26 -22.05 -22.19 5.96
C THR A 26 -20.54 -22.44 5.92
N LYS A 27 -20.06 -23.63 6.32
CA LYS A 27 -18.65 -24.04 6.20
C LYS A 27 -18.29 -24.65 4.85
N ARG A 28 -19.25 -24.77 3.93
CA ARG A 28 -18.93 -25.11 2.54
C ARG A 28 -18.24 -23.89 1.94
N ASN A 29 -16.93 -23.99 1.71
CA ASN A 29 -16.15 -23.02 0.93
C ASN A 29 -16.91 -22.74 -0.38
N LYS A 30 -17.72 -21.68 -0.40
CA LYS A 30 -18.21 -21.14 -1.66
C LYS A 30 -16.97 -20.54 -2.28
N VAL A 31 -16.37 -21.28 -3.22
CA VAL A 31 -15.49 -20.69 -4.21
C VAL A 31 -16.31 -19.57 -4.85
N THR A 32 -16.06 -18.34 -4.42
CA THR A 32 -16.74 -17.19 -4.99
C THR A 32 -16.10 -16.98 -6.33
N ASN A 33 -16.83 -17.28 -7.40
CA ASN A 33 -16.37 -17.07 -8.77
C ASN A 33 -15.84 -15.62 -8.95
N HIS A 34 -14.64 -15.46 -9.52
CA HIS A 34 -13.99 -14.17 -9.72
C HIS A 34 -14.87 -13.16 -10.45
N ALA A 35 -15.74 -13.59 -11.38
CA ALA A 35 -16.67 -12.71 -12.06
C ALA A 35 -17.67 -12.06 -11.09
N LYS A 36 -18.11 -12.81 -10.07
CA LYS A 36 -18.98 -12.28 -9.00
C LYS A 36 -18.21 -11.36 -8.06
N LEU A 37 -16.97 -11.70 -7.71
CA LEU A 37 -16.09 -10.83 -6.91
C LEU A 37 -15.84 -9.50 -7.62
N PHE A 38 -15.47 -9.56 -8.90
CA PHE A 38 -15.24 -8.41 -9.75
C PHE A 38 -16.50 -7.54 -9.89
N ALA A 39 -17.66 -8.15 -10.15
CA ALA A 39 -18.94 -7.43 -10.19
C ALA A 39 -19.26 -6.74 -8.86
N THR A 40 -18.95 -7.38 -7.74
CA THR A 40 -19.14 -6.81 -6.39
C THR A 40 -18.20 -5.63 -6.16
N ILE A 41 -16.92 -5.76 -6.50
CA ILE A 41 -15.93 -4.67 -6.43
C ILE A 41 -16.38 -3.49 -7.30
N LYS A 42 -16.82 -3.76 -8.53
CA LYS A 42 -17.32 -2.73 -9.45
C LYS A 42 -18.56 -2.04 -8.88
N SER A 43 -19.53 -2.78 -8.33
CA SER A 43 -20.72 -2.18 -7.73
C SER A 43 -20.42 -1.32 -6.49
N ILE A 44 -19.35 -1.63 -5.76
CA ILE A 44 -18.93 -0.84 -4.59
C ILE A 44 -18.14 0.40 -5.01
N LEU A 45 -17.20 0.26 -5.94
CA LEU A 45 -16.26 1.34 -6.28
C LEU A 45 -16.76 2.28 -7.38
N HIS A 46 -17.58 1.76 -8.28
CA HIS A 46 -18.16 2.48 -9.41
C HIS A 46 -19.58 1.97 -9.72
N PRO A 47 -20.53 2.16 -8.78
CA PRO A 47 -21.93 1.83 -9.01
C PRO A 47 -22.49 2.56 -10.25
N PRO A 48 -23.38 1.91 -11.02
CA PRO A 48 -23.97 2.53 -12.20
C PRO A 48 -24.75 3.79 -11.82
N ASN A 49 -24.62 4.84 -12.62
CA ASN A 49 -25.30 6.14 -12.46
C ASN A 49 -24.94 6.92 -11.18
N ALA A 50 -23.90 6.53 -10.44
CA ALA A 50 -23.47 7.29 -9.27
C ALA A 50 -22.76 8.58 -9.68
N ALA A 51 -23.24 9.72 -9.16
CA ALA A 51 -22.58 11.00 -9.34
C ALA A 51 -21.23 11.03 -8.62
N VAL A 52 -20.26 11.80 -9.14
CA VAL A 52 -18.93 11.93 -8.52
C VAL A 52 -19.04 12.37 -7.06
N ARG A 53 -19.90 13.36 -6.76
CA ARG A 53 -20.17 13.80 -5.39
C ARG A 53 -20.56 12.66 -4.45
N GLN A 54 -21.43 11.76 -4.88
CA GLN A 54 -21.82 10.60 -4.08
C GLN A 54 -20.60 9.71 -3.79
N LEU A 55 -19.79 9.41 -4.81
CA LEU A 55 -18.58 8.59 -4.65
C LEU A 55 -17.58 9.26 -3.68
N LEU A 56 -17.46 10.59 -3.73
CA LEU A 56 -16.61 11.36 -2.83
C LEU A 56 -17.13 11.29 -1.38
N GLU A 57 -18.43 11.49 -1.16
CA GLU A 57 -19.06 11.38 0.16
C GLU A 57 -18.87 9.99 0.78
N GLU A 58 -19.11 8.93 0.00
CA GLU A 58 -18.96 7.55 0.46
C GLU A 58 -17.50 7.22 0.84
N ARG A 59 -16.53 7.75 0.07
CA ARG A 59 -15.10 7.61 0.36
C ARG A 59 -14.69 8.41 1.60
N ALA A 60 -15.09 9.68 1.66
CA ALA A 60 -14.75 10.60 2.74
C ALA A 60 -15.19 10.04 4.09
N TRP A 61 -16.45 9.60 4.17
CA TRP A 61 -17.00 9.02 5.40
C TRP A 61 -16.27 7.74 5.82
N ALA A 62 -15.93 6.85 4.87
CA ALA A 62 -15.17 5.62 5.14
C ALA A 62 -13.73 5.91 5.64
N ASN A 63 -13.22 7.12 5.41
CA ASN A 63 -11.89 7.58 5.75
C ASN A 63 -11.85 8.64 6.86
N GLN A 64 -12.96 8.95 7.52
CA GLN A 64 -13.04 10.01 8.53
C GLN A 64 -11.98 9.87 9.64
N ARG A 65 -11.62 8.64 9.99
CA ARG A 65 -10.54 8.36 10.96
C ARG A 65 -9.19 9.00 10.58
N LEU A 66 -8.90 9.18 9.29
CA LEU A 66 -7.64 9.74 8.81
C LEU A 66 -7.57 11.26 9.02
N VAL A 67 -8.72 11.94 9.06
CA VAL A 67 -8.79 13.35 9.46
C VAL A 67 -8.30 13.49 10.89
N HIS A 68 -8.82 12.67 11.80
CA HIS A 68 -8.46 12.72 13.22
C HIS A 68 -7.05 12.21 13.50
N ALA A 69 -6.60 11.17 12.79
CA ALA A 69 -5.32 10.54 13.06
C ALA A 69 -4.13 11.26 12.42
N LEU A 70 -4.31 11.88 11.26
CA LEU A 70 -3.22 12.47 10.47
C LEU A 70 -3.44 13.94 10.11
N GLY A 71 -4.65 14.48 10.32
CA GLY A 71 -4.98 15.84 9.89
C GLY A 71 -5.10 15.97 8.37
N LEU A 72 -5.54 14.92 7.66
CA LEU A 72 -5.79 15.01 6.21
C LEU A 72 -6.97 15.94 5.93
N SER A 73 -6.87 16.69 4.84
CA SER A 73 -7.92 17.56 4.28
C SER A 73 -8.16 17.38 2.77
N ASN A 74 -7.43 16.45 2.14
CA ASN A 74 -7.53 16.21 0.69
C ASN A 74 -8.78 15.42 0.25
N THR A 75 -8.78 15.08 -1.03
CA THR A 75 -9.84 14.34 -1.70
C THR A 75 -10.22 13.02 -1.00
N PHE A 76 -9.29 12.34 -0.30
CA PHE A 76 -9.58 11.04 0.31
C PHE A 76 -10.53 11.13 1.52
N VAL A 77 -10.67 12.32 2.10
CA VAL A 77 -11.47 12.60 3.30
C VAL A 77 -12.50 13.72 3.10
N SER A 78 -12.56 14.33 1.91
CA SER A 78 -13.52 15.38 1.57
C SER A 78 -14.53 14.93 0.51
N ALA A 79 -15.79 15.32 0.71
CA ALA A 79 -16.88 15.15 -0.23
C ALA A 79 -16.92 16.24 -1.32
N ASP A 80 -16.12 17.30 -1.16
CA ASP A 80 -16.14 18.48 -2.01
C ASP A 80 -15.49 18.21 -3.38
N GLU A 81 -16.24 18.49 -4.45
CA GLU A 81 -15.80 18.28 -5.83
C GLU A 81 -14.68 19.25 -6.25
N GLY A 82 -14.66 20.47 -5.70
CA GLY A 82 -13.57 21.43 -5.88
C GLY A 82 -12.28 20.94 -5.23
N VAL A 83 -12.33 20.47 -3.99
CA VAL A 83 -11.18 19.84 -3.32
C VAL A 83 -10.66 18.64 -4.11
N HIS A 84 -11.57 17.82 -4.65
CA HIS A 84 -11.19 16.71 -5.53
C HIS A 84 -10.50 17.18 -6.81
N LYS A 85 -11.10 18.13 -7.53
CA LYS A 85 -10.56 18.67 -8.78
C LYS A 85 -9.19 19.30 -8.57
N ASP A 86 -9.02 20.10 -7.52
CA ASP A 86 -7.75 20.77 -7.21
C ASP A 86 -6.66 19.78 -6.84
N PHE A 87 -7.01 18.73 -6.08
CA PHE A 87 -6.08 17.64 -5.78
C PHE A 87 -5.66 16.91 -7.05
N VAL A 88 -6.61 16.53 -7.91
CA VAL A 88 -6.37 15.81 -9.18
C VAL A 88 -5.46 16.64 -10.09
N VAL A 89 -5.73 17.93 -10.26
CA VAL A 89 -4.92 18.84 -11.08
C VAL A 89 -3.49 18.92 -10.54
N ARG A 90 -3.32 19.11 -9.23
CA ARG A 90 -1.99 19.18 -8.61
C ARG A 90 -1.24 17.85 -8.71
N ALA A 91 -1.89 16.73 -8.43
CA ALA A 91 -1.30 15.40 -8.55
C ALA A 91 -0.85 15.11 -9.99
N HIS A 92 -1.67 15.47 -11.00
CA HIS A 92 -1.26 15.38 -12.40
C HIS A 92 -0.04 16.26 -12.73
N ARG A 93 0.02 17.49 -12.21
CA ARG A 93 1.17 18.38 -12.42
C ARG A 93 2.45 17.78 -11.86
N LEU A 94 2.40 17.20 -10.65
CA LEU A 94 3.53 16.55 -10.00
C LEU A 94 4.00 15.32 -10.79
N LEU A 95 3.07 14.43 -11.17
CA LEU A 95 3.37 13.24 -11.98
C LEU A 95 3.96 13.60 -13.35
N SER A 96 3.36 14.57 -14.05
CA SER A 96 3.88 15.06 -15.32
C SER A 96 5.25 15.72 -15.16
N GLY A 97 5.51 16.40 -14.04
CA GLY A 97 6.82 16.93 -13.69
C GLY A 97 7.87 15.84 -13.54
N ALA A 98 7.55 14.80 -12.77
CA ALA A 98 8.42 13.63 -12.61
C ALA A 98 8.68 12.91 -13.94
N GLN A 99 7.65 12.73 -14.77
CA GLN A 99 7.78 12.13 -16.10
C GLN A 99 8.67 12.96 -17.03
N ARG A 100 8.54 14.29 -17.03
CA ARG A 100 9.40 15.19 -17.83
C ARG A 100 10.87 15.12 -17.41
N ARG A 101 11.16 14.95 -16.12
CA ARG A 101 12.53 14.73 -15.62
C ARG A 101 13.10 13.38 -16.05
N GLY A 102 12.23 12.40 -16.33
CA GLY A 102 12.60 11.11 -16.88
C GLY A 102 13.07 10.10 -15.83
N TRP A 103 13.04 8.82 -16.22
CA TRP A 103 13.48 7.70 -15.37
C TRP A 103 14.96 7.74 -14.98
N PRO A 104 15.91 8.19 -15.82
CA PRO A 104 17.31 8.30 -15.40
C PRO A 104 17.49 9.23 -14.19
N ARG A 105 16.81 10.40 -14.18
CA ARG A 105 16.86 11.30 -13.03
C ARG A 105 16.17 10.69 -11.81
N PHE A 106 15.04 10.01 -11.99
CA PHE A 106 14.34 9.34 -10.89
C PHE A 106 15.21 8.26 -10.24
N HIS A 107 15.89 7.45 -11.06
CA HIS A 107 16.80 6.40 -10.60
C HIS A 107 18.02 6.98 -9.88
N ALA A 108 18.62 8.05 -10.39
CA ALA A 108 19.68 8.77 -9.70
C ALA A 108 19.23 9.24 -8.30
N VAL A 109 18.04 9.83 -8.18
CA VAL A 109 17.49 10.22 -6.87
C VAL A 109 17.26 9.01 -5.95
N ALA A 110 16.86 7.86 -6.50
CA ALA A 110 16.72 6.64 -5.71
C ALA A 110 18.07 6.13 -5.17
N ARG A 111 19.14 6.20 -5.96
CA ARG A 111 20.50 5.89 -5.52
C ARG A 111 20.99 6.88 -4.46
N ASP A 112 20.79 8.17 -4.69
CA ASP A 112 21.12 9.23 -3.73
C ASP A 112 20.40 8.99 -2.40
N ALA A 113 19.13 8.57 -2.43
CA ALA A 113 18.35 8.25 -1.23
C ALA A 113 18.94 7.07 -0.44
N VAL A 114 19.46 6.05 -1.13
CA VAL A 114 20.10 4.89 -0.50
C VAL A 114 21.40 5.31 0.17
N GLN A 115 22.25 6.08 -0.52
CA GLN A 115 23.50 6.59 0.04
C GLN A 115 23.26 7.55 1.21
N TRP A 116 22.25 8.42 1.09
CA TRP A 116 21.79 9.29 2.17
C TRP A 116 21.31 8.49 3.39
N GLN A 117 20.59 7.38 3.19
CA GLN A 117 20.17 6.50 4.28
C GLN A 117 21.36 5.84 4.98
N LEU A 118 22.36 5.38 4.22
CA LEU A 118 23.58 4.79 4.77
C LEU A 118 24.36 5.78 5.63
N ASN A 119 24.52 7.02 5.15
CA ASN A 119 25.24 8.08 5.86
C ASN A 119 24.49 8.56 7.11
N GLY A 120 23.19 8.84 7.00
CA GLY A 120 22.39 9.30 8.13
C GLY A 120 22.22 8.26 9.23
N ALA A 121 22.18 6.97 8.88
CA ALA A 121 22.16 5.89 9.85
C ALA A 121 23.51 5.72 10.59
N ALA A 122 24.64 6.03 9.92
CA ALA A 122 25.96 5.99 10.53
C ALA A 122 26.14 7.12 11.57
N GLU A 123 25.61 8.32 11.30
CA GLU A 123 25.64 9.46 12.23
C GLU A 123 24.72 9.26 13.45
N GLY A 124 23.65 8.48 13.30
CA GLY A 124 22.69 8.16 14.38
C GLY A 124 23.04 6.92 15.21
N LEU A 125 24.16 6.23 14.94
CA LEU A 125 24.58 5.02 15.64
C LEU A 125 25.15 5.37 17.04
N HIS A 126 24.26 5.57 18.02
CA HIS A 126 24.60 5.15 19.38
C HIS A 126 24.58 3.62 19.38
N SER A 127 25.76 3.04 19.28
CA SER A 127 26.01 1.60 19.32
C SER A 127 25.24 0.98 20.49
N VAL A 128 24.22 0.17 20.18
CA VAL A 128 23.75 -0.83 21.15
C VAL A 128 24.85 -1.90 21.20
N PRO A 129 25.52 -2.12 22.34
CA PRO A 129 26.57 -3.12 22.42
C PRO A 129 25.97 -4.51 22.20
N GLY A 130 26.27 -5.16 21.08
CA GLY A 130 25.92 -6.57 20.81
C GLY A 130 25.28 -6.89 19.46
N GLU A 131 24.87 -5.91 18.66
CA GLU A 131 24.35 -6.14 17.29
C GLU A 131 25.47 -5.98 16.26
N TYR A 132 25.53 -6.91 15.29
CA TYR A 132 26.51 -6.92 14.21
C TYR A 132 26.57 -5.56 13.51
N SER A 133 27.76 -4.95 13.51
CA SER A 133 28.05 -3.67 12.85
C SER A 133 27.82 -3.80 11.34
N GLY A 134 26.63 -3.42 10.85
CA GLY A 134 26.32 -3.43 9.41
C GLY A 134 24.89 -3.83 9.02
N GLU A 135 24.03 -4.16 9.99
CA GLU A 135 22.62 -4.45 9.73
C GLU A 135 21.72 -3.24 10.00
N TYR A 136 20.74 -3.04 9.13
CA TYR A 136 19.79 -1.94 9.19
C TYR A 136 18.37 -2.50 9.34
N SER A 137 17.55 -1.85 10.17
CA SER A 137 16.13 -2.17 10.27
C SER A 137 15.47 -2.07 8.90
N TYR A 138 14.94 -3.20 8.43
CA TYR A 138 14.36 -3.32 7.09
C TYR A 138 13.24 -2.30 6.86
N SER A 139 12.21 -2.29 7.71
CA SER A 139 11.08 -1.39 7.55
C SER A 139 11.51 0.07 7.62
N THR A 140 12.41 0.42 8.54
CA THR A 140 12.90 1.79 8.71
C THR A 140 13.62 2.26 7.46
N ALA A 141 14.57 1.47 6.95
CA ALA A 141 15.34 1.82 5.76
C ALA A 141 14.46 1.95 4.51
N ILE A 142 13.56 0.99 4.26
CA ILE A 142 12.65 1.06 3.10
C ILE A 142 11.73 2.29 3.19
N GLN A 143 11.20 2.58 4.38
CA GLN A 143 10.33 3.72 4.63
C GLN A 143 11.03 5.06 4.39
N THR A 144 12.23 5.25 4.93
CA THR A 144 13.00 6.49 4.79
C THR A 144 13.49 6.72 3.37
N ILE A 145 14.05 5.69 2.72
CA ILE A 145 14.49 5.74 1.32
C ILE A 145 13.30 6.12 0.43
N THR A 146 12.16 5.45 0.59
CA THR A 146 10.98 5.74 -0.22
C THR A 146 10.45 7.15 0.03
N LEU A 147 10.46 7.64 1.29
CA LEU A 147 9.98 8.98 1.61
C LEU A 147 10.89 10.05 0.98
N TYR A 148 12.20 9.88 1.09
CA TYR A 148 13.18 10.74 0.43
C TYR A 148 12.90 10.83 -1.09
N VAL A 149 12.72 9.67 -1.75
CA VAL A 149 12.45 9.64 -3.20
C VAL A 149 11.13 10.35 -3.53
N VAL A 150 10.08 10.19 -2.73
CA VAL A 150 8.82 10.90 -2.92
C VAL A 150 9.02 12.42 -2.80
N LEU A 151 9.74 12.89 -1.78
CA LEU A 151 10.00 14.31 -1.58
C LEU A 151 10.77 14.91 -2.77
N VAL A 152 11.88 14.29 -3.15
CA VAL A 152 12.77 14.86 -4.17
C VAL A 152 12.29 14.56 -5.59
N ALA A 153 12.03 13.30 -5.92
CA ALA A 153 11.76 12.90 -7.30
C ALA A 153 10.32 13.17 -7.74
N LEU A 154 9.33 13.10 -6.84
CA LEU A 154 7.93 13.34 -7.18
C LEU A 154 7.48 14.76 -6.81
N LEU A 155 7.67 15.17 -5.56
CA LEU A 155 7.24 16.49 -5.08
C LEU A 155 8.16 17.62 -5.56
N GLY A 156 9.40 17.30 -5.98
CA GLY A 156 10.33 18.30 -6.50
C GLY A 156 10.92 19.19 -5.42
N ILE A 157 11.05 18.68 -4.18
CA ILE A 157 11.80 19.36 -3.13
C ILE A 157 13.28 19.38 -3.52
N GLU A 158 13.85 20.58 -3.64
CA GLU A 158 15.22 20.79 -4.13
C GLU A 158 16.27 20.56 -3.05
N ASP A 159 15.97 20.93 -1.81
CA ASP A 159 16.86 20.75 -0.68
C ASP A 159 16.92 19.29 -0.23
N VAL A 160 18.12 18.85 0.18
CA VAL A 160 18.31 17.52 0.76
C VAL A 160 17.53 17.44 2.07
N PRO A 161 16.54 16.53 2.19
CA PRO A 161 15.76 16.38 3.40
C PRO A 161 16.60 15.99 4.61
N ALA A 162 16.34 16.61 5.76
CA ALA A 162 16.98 16.25 7.01
C ALA A 162 16.60 14.82 7.44
N TYR A 163 17.60 13.99 7.75
CA TYR A 163 17.42 12.58 8.12
C TYR A 163 16.47 12.38 9.29
N ALA A 164 16.64 13.17 10.35
CA ALA A 164 15.81 13.11 11.55
C ALA A 164 14.33 13.39 11.23
N ASP A 165 14.05 14.36 10.35
CA ASP A 165 12.68 14.73 9.99
C ASP A 165 12.03 13.66 9.11
N VAL A 166 12.74 13.13 8.10
CA VAL A 166 12.23 12.03 7.26
C VAL A 166 11.92 10.79 8.11
N ARG A 167 12.84 10.40 9.00
CA ARG A 167 12.67 9.24 9.89
C ARG A 167 11.48 9.44 10.82
N THR A 168 11.37 10.62 11.44
CA THR A 168 10.27 10.95 12.36
C THR A 168 8.94 10.97 11.62
N ALA A 169 8.86 11.61 10.45
CA ALA A 169 7.65 11.65 9.65
C ALA A 169 7.19 10.24 9.23
N ALA A 170 8.10 9.39 8.74
CA ALA A 170 7.78 8.01 8.37
C ALA A 170 7.25 7.18 9.56
N ALA A 171 7.91 7.30 10.72
CA ALA A 171 7.52 6.60 11.94
C ALA A 171 6.15 7.06 12.45
N GLU A 172 5.91 8.38 12.50
CA GLU A 172 4.65 8.97 12.96
C GLU A 172 3.49 8.63 12.02
N ILE A 173 3.66 8.74 10.69
CA ILE A 173 2.60 8.36 9.74
C ILE A 173 2.22 6.89 9.95
N THR A 174 3.20 5.98 10.05
CA THR A 174 2.94 4.55 10.24
C THR A 174 2.21 4.27 11.55
N ALA A 175 2.69 4.85 12.66
CA ALA A 175 2.11 4.64 13.98
C ALA A 175 0.70 5.23 14.10
N LEU A 176 0.48 6.47 13.65
CA LEU A 176 -0.82 7.13 13.67
C LEU A 176 -1.83 6.41 12.77
N TRP A 177 -1.39 5.90 11.61
CA TRP A 177 -2.24 5.10 10.74
C TRP A 177 -2.67 3.78 11.41
N ALA A 178 -1.76 3.08 12.08
CA ALA A 178 -2.08 1.85 12.80
C ALA A 178 -3.07 2.13 13.94
N GLN A 179 -2.82 3.16 14.75
CA GLN A 179 -3.69 3.59 15.84
C GLN A 179 -5.11 3.96 15.36
N SER A 180 -5.22 4.61 14.19
CA SER A 180 -6.51 5.00 13.62
C SER A 180 -7.47 3.82 13.38
N LYS A 181 -6.94 2.60 13.21
CA LYS A 181 -7.74 1.39 12.97
C LYS A 181 -8.27 0.76 14.27
N GLY A 182 -7.55 0.95 15.37
CA GLY A 182 -7.86 0.35 16.67
C GLY A 182 -8.88 1.14 17.51
N GLY A 183 -9.32 2.31 17.02
CA GLY A 183 -10.20 3.21 17.78
C GLY A 183 -9.53 3.90 18.96
N ALA A 184 -8.20 3.78 19.09
CA ALA A 184 -7.43 4.46 20.12
C ALA A 184 -7.45 5.97 19.90
N VAL A 185 -7.49 6.74 21.00
CA VAL A 185 -7.37 8.19 20.95
C VAL A 185 -5.97 8.56 20.47
N VAL A 186 -5.89 9.32 19.38
CA VAL A 186 -4.62 9.81 18.85
C VAL A 186 -4.13 10.97 19.70
N PRO A 187 -2.91 10.90 20.29
CA PRO A 187 -2.38 12.01 21.07
C PRO A 187 -2.13 13.24 20.19
N PRO A 188 -2.69 14.43 20.51
CA PRO A 188 -2.51 15.64 19.70
C PRO A 188 -1.05 16.03 19.49
N ALA A 189 -0.20 15.80 20.49
CA ALA A 189 1.23 16.08 20.42
C ALA A 189 1.94 15.30 19.29
N ARG A 190 1.52 14.05 19.04
CA ARG A 190 2.11 13.24 17.95
C ARG A 190 1.74 13.77 16.58
N VAL A 191 0.49 14.21 16.43
CA VAL A 191 0.02 14.87 15.20
C VAL A 191 0.79 16.18 15.00
N ALA A 192 1.00 16.98 16.05
CA ALA A 192 1.79 18.21 15.96
C ALA A 192 3.23 17.92 15.50
N VAL A 193 3.91 16.95 16.11
CA VAL A 193 5.27 16.52 15.72
C VAL A 193 5.32 16.12 14.25
N LEU A 194 4.35 15.32 13.78
CA LEU A 194 4.27 14.95 12.37
C LEU A 194 4.17 16.19 11.47
N HIS A 195 3.24 17.10 11.75
CA HIS A 195 3.01 18.28 10.92
C HIS A 195 4.20 19.25 10.92
N GLU A 196 4.90 19.39 12.05
CA GLU A 196 6.13 20.18 12.14
C GLU A 196 7.25 19.58 11.27
N CYS A 197 7.49 18.27 11.35
CA CYS A 197 8.46 17.58 10.49
C CYS A 197 8.09 17.74 9.02
N LEU A 198 6.84 17.49 8.64
CA LEU A 198 6.39 17.60 7.25
C LEU A 198 6.50 19.03 6.71
N ARG A 199 6.30 20.05 7.56
CA ARG A 199 6.50 21.45 7.17
C ARG A 199 7.96 21.76 6.92
N ARG A 200 8.90 21.25 7.73
CA ARG A 200 10.34 21.42 7.48
C ARG A 200 10.78 20.70 6.20
N LEU A 201 10.19 19.55 5.90
CA LEU A 201 10.48 18.78 4.68
C LEU A 201 9.88 19.40 3.40
N ALA A 202 8.79 20.16 3.53
CA ALA A 202 8.12 20.85 2.42
C ALA A 202 7.75 22.29 2.84
N PRO A 203 8.76 23.20 2.88
CA PRO A 203 8.60 24.54 3.45
C PRO A 203 7.75 25.47 2.59
N ASP A 204 7.68 25.26 1.27
CA ASP A 204 6.86 26.05 0.35
C ASP A 204 5.36 25.89 0.68
N ALA A 205 4.81 26.88 1.37
CA ALA A 205 3.41 26.90 1.79
C ALA A 205 2.44 27.19 0.65
N GLU A 206 2.90 27.76 -0.47
CA GLU A 206 2.06 27.98 -1.66
C GLU A 206 1.92 26.69 -2.46
N ALA A 207 3.03 25.99 -2.71
CA ALA A 207 3.03 24.71 -3.39
C ALA A 207 2.38 23.61 -2.53
N PHE A 208 2.69 23.60 -1.23
CA PHE A 208 2.20 22.60 -0.27
C PHE A 208 1.54 23.26 0.96
N PRO A 209 0.30 23.79 0.82
CA PRO A 209 -0.42 24.39 1.95
C PRO A 209 -0.60 23.41 3.12
N ALA A 210 -0.85 22.14 2.82
CA ALA A 210 -0.83 21.03 3.77
C ALA A 210 0.03 19.88 3.23
N PRO A 211 1.33 19.79 3.59
CA PRO A 211 2.23 18.76 3.05
C PRO A 211 1.74 17.33 3.25
N VAL A 212 1.06 17.07 4.38
CA VAL A 212 0.47 15.76 4.69
C VAL A 212 -0.49 15.28 3.62
N ASP A 213 -1.19 16.19 2.95
CA ASP A 213 -2.18 15.87 1.91
C ASP A 213 -1.56 15.32 0.63
N PHE A 214 -0.26 15.55 0.40
CA PHE A 214 0.47 15.07 -0.76
C PHE A 214 1.45 13.95 -0.41
N ILE A 215 2.15 14.10 0.72
CA ILE A 215 3.17 13.14 1.17
C ILE A 215 2.53 11.80 1.53
N VAL A 216 1.48 11.78 2.38
CA VAL A 216 0.88 10.51 2.84
C VAL A 216 0.32 9.70 1.67
N PRO A 217 -0.49 10.24 0.74
CA PRO A 217 -1.02 9.45 -0.37
C PRO A 217 0.04 8.95 -1.35
N ALA A 218 1.13 9.69 -1.55
CA ALA A 218 2.21 9.30 -2.45
C ALA A 218 3.14 8.24 -1.83
N TRP A 219 3.44 8.38 -0.55
CA TRP A 219 4.44 7.55 0.14
C TRP A 219 3.86 6.25 0.70
N GLU A 220 2.71 6.31 1.40
CA GLU A 220 2.26 5.23 2.30
C GLU A 220 2.03 3.90 1.58
N THR A 221 1.49 3.95 0.36
CA THR A 221 1.26 2.75 -0.45
C THR A 221 2.52 2.35 -1.22
N LEU A 222 3.32 3.31 -1.66
CA LEU A 222 4.54 3.05 -2.45
C LEU A 222 5.59 2.28 -1.62
N TRP A 223 5.86 2.68 -0.38
CA TRP A 223 6.90 2.03 0.43
C TRP A 223 6.56 0.56 0.71
N ARG A 224 5.28 0.21 0.83
CA ARG A 224 4.86 -1.19 0.98
C ARG A 224 5.13 -2.01 -0.27
N VAL A 225 4.81 -1.45 -1.44
CA VAL A 225 5.10 -2.14 -2.71
C VAL A 225 6.60 -2.34 -2.87
N VAL A 226 7.42 -1.34 -2.51
CA VAL A 226 8.88 -1.45 -2.49
C VAL A 226 9.33 -2.54 -1.51
N ALA A 227 8.86 -2.52 -0.26
CA ALA A 227 9.17 -3.53 0.74
C ALA A 227 8.81 -4.93 0.25
N GLU A 228 7.57 -5.16 -0.14
CA GLU A 228 7.11 -6.46 -0.60
C GLU A 228 7.92 -6.96 -1.81
N THR A 229 8.28 -6.08 -2.74
CA THR A 229 9.11 -6.44 -3.90
C THR A 229 10.54 -6.80 -3.48
N VAL A 230 11.19 -6.01 -2.63
CA VAL A 230 12.54 -6.31 -2.11
C VAL A 230 12.53 -7.65 -1.36
N ALA A 231 11.52 -7.88 -0.52
CA ALA A 231 11.38 -9.12 0.24
C ALA A 231 11.29 -10.36 -0.67
N HIS A 232 10.57 -10.27 -1.79
CA HIS A 232 10.45 -11.37 -2.77
C HIS A 232 11.70 -11.60 -3.63
N THR A 233 12.70 -10.72 -3.56
CA THR A 233 14.01 -10.97 -4.19
C THR A 233 14.93 -11.83 -3.34
N ARG A 234 14.56 -12.07 -2.08
CA ARG A 234 15.30 -12.92 -1.16
C ARG A 234 15.39 -14.35 -1.72
N ASP A 235 16.60 -14.89 -1.75
CA ASP A 235 16.89 -16.24 -2.25
C ASP A 235 16.45 -16.48 -3.72
N ALA A 236 16.25 -15.39 -4.49
CA ALA A 236 15.80 -15.42 -5.88
C ALA A 236 16.80 -14.67 -6.80
N PRO A 237 17.97 -15.28 -7.10
CA PRO A 237 19.05 -14.61 -7.84
C PRO A 237 18.66 -14.23 -9.27
N ASP A 238 17.71 -14.96 -9.89
CA ASP A 238 17.12 -14.62 -11.18
C ASP A 238 16.31 -13.32 -11.13
N ILE A 239 15.58 -13.09 -10.05
CA ILE A 239 14.84 -11.85 -9.81
C ILE A 239 15.80 -10.70 -9.47
N GLU A 240 16.83 -10.94 -8.65
CA GLU A 240 17.86 -9.94 -8.36
C GLU A 240 18.58 -9.47 -9.64
N ALA A 241 18.90 -10.40 -10.56
CA ALA A 241 19.53 -10.09 -11.83
C ALA A 241 18.69 -9.17 -12.73
N ILE A 242 17.36 -9.24 -12.66
CA ILE A 242 16.46 -8.31 -13.38
C ILE A 242 16.68 -6.87 -12.91
N PHE A 243 16.77 -6.66 -11.59
CA PHE A 243 17.01 -5.32 -11.04
C PHE A 243 18.44 -4.85 -11.26
N GLU A 244 19.43 -5.75 -11.25
CA GLU A 244 20.80 -5.42 -11.63
C GLU A 244 20.88 -4.97 -13.11
N ALA A 245 20.16 -5.64 -14.02
CA ALA A 245 20.06 -5.23 -15.42
C ALA A 245 19.38 -3.86 -15.56
N LEU A 246 18.34 -3.57 -14.75
CA LEU A 246 17.69 -2.26 -14.72
C LEU A 246 18.66 -1.15 -14.26
N ASN A 247 19.44 -1.40 -13.20
CA ASN A 247 20.47 -0.45 -12.72
C ASN A 247 21.53 -0.14 -13.78
N LYS A 248 21.91 -1.15 -14.58
CA LYS A 248 22.89 -1.02 -15.66
C LYS A 248 22.30 -0.46 -16.96
N HIS A 249 21.02 -0.08 -16.97
CA HIS A 249 20.27 0.36 -18.15
C HIS A 249 20.30 -0.65 -19.31
N GLN A 250 20.42 -1.94 -18.98
CA GLN A 250 20.40 -3.05 -19.94
C GLN A 250 18.96 -3.51 -20.25
N GLU A 251 18.00 -3.09 -19.43
CA GLU A 251 16.58 -3.38 -19.60
C GLU A 251 15.75 -2.08 -19.51
N ASP A 252 14.61 -2.04 -20.20
CA ASP A 252 13.68 -0.90 -20.17
C ASP A 252 12.74 -0.91 -18.93
N GLY A 253 12.98 -1.84 -18.01
CA GLY A 253 12.20 -2.07 -16.80
C GLY A 253 10.90 -2.85 -17.02
N THR A 254 10.72 -3.52 -18.16
CA THR A 254 9.54 -4.37 -18.42
C THR A 254 9.47 -5.57 -17.48
N ALA A 255 10.55 -6.32 -17.32
CA ALA A 255 10.66 -7.45 -16.41
C ALA A 255 10.60 -6.97 -14.96
N ALA A 256 11.30 -5.88 -14.61
CA ALA A 256 11.19 -5.30 -13.27
C ALA A 256 9.76 -4.90 -12.91
N ARG A 257 9.00 -4.31 -13.86
CA ARG A 257 7.56 -4.03 -13.69
C ARG A 257 6.72 -5.29 -13.49
N ARG A 258 7.07 -6.42 -14.11
CA ARG A 258 6.38 -7.70 -13.90
C ARG A 258 6.62 -8.24 -12.48
N VAL A 259 7.83 -8.10 -11.96
CA VAL A 259 8.15 -8.46 -10.57
C VAL A 259 7.32 -7.61 -9.60
N VAL A 260 7.30 -6.29 -9.79
CA VAL A 260 6.48 -5.38 -8.98
C VAL A 260 4.98 -5.70 -9.10
N ALA A 261 4.49 -5.98 -10.31
CA ALA A 261 3.10 -6.34 -10.53
C ALA A 261 2.72 -7.64 -9.81
N GLU A 262 3.63 -8.61 -9.75
CA GLU A 262 3.41 -9.85 -9.00
C GLU A 262 3.41 -9.63 -7.49
N ALA A 263 4.33 -8.80 -6.98
CA ALA A 263 4.32 -8.40 -5.58
C ALA A 263 2.99 -7.73 -5.20
N MET A 264 2.49 -6.81 -6.05
CA MET A 264 1.20 -6.14 -5.85
C MET A 264 0.00 -7.08 -5.98
N ARG A 265 0.10 -8.15 -6.78
CA ARG A 265 -0.97 -9.15 -6.92
C ARG A 265 -1.10 -9.98 -5.64
N LEU A 266 0.02 -10.48 -5.14
CA LEU A 266 0.06 -11.29 -3.92
C LEU A 266 -0.22 -10.45 -2.68
N ASN A 267 0.38 -9.26 -2.61
CA ASN A 267 0.26 -8.33 -1.50
C ASN A 267 -0.26 -6.97 -1.98
N PRO A 268 -1.56 -6.84 -2.32
CA PRO A 268 -2.08 -5.56 -2.77
C PRO A 268 -1.98 -4.53 -1.64
N PRO A 269 -1.38 -3.35 -1.90
CA PRO A 269 -1.17 -2.35 -0.86
C PRO A 269 -2.49 -1.80 -0.30
N SER A 270 -3.58 -1.94 -1.05
CA SER A 270 -4.96 -1.73 -0.62
C SER A 270 -5.77 -3.03 -0.72
N ARG A 271 -5.55 -3.97 0.22
CA ARG A 271 -6.29 -5.25 0.28
C ARG A 271 -7.81 -5.09 0.20
N ARG A 272 -8.35 -4.05 0.84
CA ARG A 272 -9.78 -3.73 0.88
C ARG A 272 -10.01 -2.24 0.73
N ILE A 273 -10.92 -1.85 -0.17
CA ILE A 273 -11.30 -0.44 -0.38
C ILE A 273 -12.70 -0.22 0.19
N GLY A 274 -12.81 0.67 1.18
CA GLY A 274 -14.06 0.97 1.88
C GLY A 274 -14.90 2.05 1.21
N ARG A 275 -16.23 1.92 1.31
CA ARG A 275 -17.24 2.94 0.98
C ARG A 275 -18.34 2.93 2.03
N ALA A 276 -18.87 4.11 2.35
CA ALA A 276 -19.99 4.27 3.27
C ALA A 276 -21.31 4.29 2.49
N ALA A 277 -21.84 3.11 2.16
CA ALA A 277 -23.06 2.99 1.36
C ALA A 277 -24.30 3.30 2.19
N ALA A 278 -25.31 3.92 1.55
CA ALA A 278 -26.64 4.05 2.13
C ALA A 278 -27.29 2.68 2.33
N CYS A 279 -28.15 2.56 3.34
CA CYS A 279 -28.93 1.35 3.55
C CYS A 279 -29.91 1.13 2.37
N ALA A 280 -29.74 0.04 1.62
CA ALA A 280 -30.51 -0.25 0.39
C ALA A 280 -32.03 -0.35 0.58
N TRP A 281 -32.52 -0.54 1.80
CA TRP A 281 -33.95 -0.60 2.12
C TRP A 281 -34.56 0.76 2.45
N VAL A 282 -33.75 1.82 2.56
CA VAL A 282 -34.24 3.16 2.87
C VAL A 282 -34.54 3.92 1.57
N PRO A 283 -35.77 4.45 1.39
CA PRO A 283 -36.12 5.27 0.24
C PRO A 283 -35.15 6.45 0.06
N ALA A 284 -34.89 6.85 -1.18
CA ALA A 284 -33.93 7.91 -1.51
C ALA A 284 -34.21 9.23 -0.76
N CYS A 285 -35.47 9.58 -0.53
CA CYS A 285 -35.87 10.77 0.23
C CYS A 285 -35.47 10.74 1.72
N LEU A 286 -35.26 9.55 2.29
CA LEU A 286 -34.85 9.34 3.68
C LEU A 286 -33.38 8.91 3.79
N ALA A 287 -32.69 8.70 2.67
CA ALA A 287 -31.32 8.18 2.65
C ALA A 287 -30.31 9.07 3.39
N HIS A 288 -30.56 10.38 3.48
CA HIS A 288 -29.72 11.31 4.25
C HIS A 288 -29.81 11.07 5.77
N TRP A 289 -30.93 10.55 6.27
CA TRP A 289 -31.17 10.25 7.68
C TRP A 289 -30.84 8.78 8.02
N ALA A 290 -30.55 7.96 7.01
CA ALA A 290 -30.24 6.56 7.20
C ALA A 290 -28.82 6.39 7.75
N PRO A 291 -28.60 5.44 8.70
CA PRO A 291 -27.26 5.06 9.08
C PRO A 291 -26.52 4.51 7.86
N ARG A 292 -25.33 5.04 7.59
CA ARG A 292 -24.46 4.55 6.51
C ARG A 292 -23.76 3.26 6.96
N ARG A 293 -23.69 2.28 6.07
CA ARG A 293 -22.98 1.02 6.32
C ARG A 293 -21.63 1.06 5.61
N LEU A 294 -20.57 0.71 6.34
CA LEU A 294 -19.27 0.49 5.72
C LEU A 294 -19.29 -0.83 4.93
N VAL A 295 -19.20 -0.71 3.60
CA VAL A 295 -18.99 -1.83 2.68
C VAL A 295 -17.54 -1.82 2.19
N LYS A 296 -17.00 -2.99 1.85
CA LYS A 296 -15.59 -3.15 1.46
C LYS A 296 -15.51 -3.96 0.17
N ALA A 297 -14.84 -3.40 -0.84
CA ALA A 297 -14.40 -4.12 -2.02
C ALA A 297 -13.13 -4.91 -1.67
N ASP A 298 -13.19 -6.25 -1.70
CA ASP A 298 -12.05 -7.12 -1.34
C ASP A 298 -11.17 -7.38 -2.57
N VAL A 299 -10.16 -6.53 -2.75
CA VAL A 299 -9.21 -6.60 -3.87
C VAL A 299 -8.26 -7.78 -3.69
N SER A 300 -7.89 -8.10 -2.45
CA SER A 300 -6.99 -9.22 -2.15
C SER A 300 -7.60 -10.56 -2.54
N GLU A 301 -8.88 -10.77 -2.23
CA GLU A 301 -9.60 -11.99 -2.59
C GLU A 301 -9.67 -12.17 -4.12
N LEU A 302 -9.93 -11.10 -4.87
CA LEU A 302 -9.94 -11.15 -6.34
C LEU A 302 -8.54 -11.48 -6.92
N LEU A 303 -7.48 -10.85 -6.41
CA LEU A 303 -6.12 -11.00 -6.95
C LEU A 303 -5.43 -12.32 -6.57
N GLN A 304 -5.98 -13.03 -5.59
CA GLN A 304 -5.52 -14.36 -5.18
C GLN A 304 -6.55 -15.45 -5.49
N SER A 305 -7.55 -15.15 -6.33
CA SER A 305 -8.61 -16.11 -6.66
C SER A 305 -8.06 -17.25 -7.51
N THR A 306 -8.15 -18.49 -6.99
CA THR A 306 -7.67 -19.71 -7.67
C THR A 306 -8.34 -19.93 -9.03
N ASP A 307 -9.61 -19.57 -9.18
CA ASP A 307 -10.34 -19.70 -10.45
C ASP A 307 -9.88 -18.71 -11.54
N LEU A 308 -9.20 -17.62 -11.15
CA LEU A 308 -8.65 -16.61 -12.06
C LEU A 308 -7.15 -16.78 -12.31
N TRP A 309 -6.42 -17.24 -11.29
CA TRP A 309 -4.96 -17.28 -11.29
C TRP A 309 -4.36 -18.69 -11.29
N GLY A 310 -5.17 -19.73 -11.13
CA GLY A 310 -4.71 -21.12 -11.04
C GLY A 310 -4.45 -21.58 -9.60
N GLU A 311 -4.08 -22.85 -9.45
CA GLU A 311 -3.73 -23.45 -8.14
C GLU A 311 -2.45 -22.83 -7.54
N ASP A 312 -1.55 -22.35 -8.38
CA ASP A 312 -0.32 -21.64 -8.03
C ASP A 312 -0.57 -20.14 -7.73
N CYS A 313 -1.82 -19.72 -7.48
CA CYS A 313 -2.15 -18.31 -7.28
C CYS A 313 -1.45 -17.66 -6.08
N ARG A 314 -0.91 -18.46 -5.16
CA ARG A 314 -0.16 -17.98 -3.99
C ARG A 314 1.35 -17.96 -4.20
N ASP A 315 1.82 -18.55 -5.30
CA ASP A 315 3.24 -18.61 -5.61
C ASP A 315 3.68 -17.30 -6.25
N PHE A 316 4.87 -16.83 -5.88
CA PHE A 316 5.49 -15.65 -6.47
C PHE A 316 6.07 -16.01 -7.83
N SER A 317 5.37 -15.67 -8.92
CA SER A 317 5.82 -15.95 -10.29
C SER A 317 5.67 -14.72 -11.19
N PRO A 318 6.69 -13.86 -11.31
CA PRO A 318 6.66 -12.68 -12.19
C PRO A 318 6.38 -13.00 -13.65
N ALA A 319 6.76 -14.20 -14.11
CA ALA A 319 6.57 -14.65 -15.49
C ALA A 319 5.10 -14.61 -15.94
N ARG A 320 4.14 -14.76 -15.00
CA ARG A 320 2.70 -14.74 -15.32
C ARG A 320 2.23 -13.40 -15.90
N HIS A 321 2.94 -12.30 -15.60
CA HIS A 321 2.63 -10.97 -16.14
C HIS A 321 3.16 -10.75 -17.56
N GLY A 322 3.81 -11.76 -18.16
CA GLY A 322 4.21 -11.75 -19.57
C GLY A 322 3.03 -11.87 -20.55
N SER A 323 1.96 -12.56 -20.15
CA SER A 323 0.84 -12.93 -21.03
C SER A 323 -0.50 -13.00 -20.30
N LEU A 324 -0.87 -11.94 -19.58
CA LEU A 324 -2.13 -11.89 -18.84
C LEU A 324 -3.37 -12.03 -19.76
N LEU A 325 -4.32 -12.84 -19.31
CA LEU A 325 -5.66 -12.93 -19.88
C LEU A 325 -6.42 -11.60 -19.65
N PRO A 326 -7.43 -11.26 -20.48
CA PRO A 326 -8.22 -10.03 -20.30
C PRO A 326 -8.80 -9.89 -18.88
N ALA A 327 -9.38 -10.96 -18.33
CA ALA A 327 -9.94 -10.96 -16.97
C ALA A 327 -8.86 -10.69 -15.89
N GLN A 328 -7.64 -11.19 -16.07
CA GLN A 328 -6.52 -10.94 -15.15
C GLN A 328 -6.06 -9.48 -15.24
N LYS A 329 -6.02 -8.89 -16.45
CA LYS A 329 -5.71 -7.46 -16.63
C LYS A 329 -6.74 -6.58 -15.93
N GLU A 330 -8.03 -6.90 -16.07
CA GLU A 330 -9.12 -6.18 -15.39
C GLU A 330 -9.02 -6.31 -13.87
N ALA A 331 -8.72 -7.51 -13.36
CA ALA A 331 -8.50 -7.72 -11.94
C ALA A 331 -7.30 -6.93 -11.40
N MET A 332 -6.17 -6.94 -12.12
CA MET A 332 -5.00 -6.14 -11.74
C MET A 332 -5.30 -4.63 -11.68
N ALA A 333 -6.18 -4.13 -12.55
CA ALA A 333 -6.60 -2.73 -12.48
C ALA A 333 -7.29 -2.39 -11.15
N CYS A 334 -7.99 -3.33 -10.52
CA CYS A 334 -8.63 -3.13 -9.20
C CYS A 334 -7.61 -2.87 -8.07
N ALA A 335 -6.34 -3.25 -8.21
CA ALA A 335 -5.28 -2.87 -7.27
C ALA A 335 -5.13 -1.34 -7.12
N PHE A 336 -5.52 -0.60 -8.16
CA PHE A 336 -5.49 0.84 -8.24
C PHE A 336 -6.89 1.48 -8.08
N GLY A 337 -7.90 0.71 -7.69
CA GLY A 337 -9.30 1.15 -7.62
C GLY A 337 -10.01 1.09 -8.97
N GLN A 338 -11.21 1.69 -9.04
CA GLN A 338 -12.08 1.66 -10.22
C GLN A 338 -12.85 2.98 -10.36
N GLY A 339 -13.26 3.29 -11.60
CA GLY A 339 -14.12 4.45 -11.90
C GLY A 339 -13.43 5.83 -11.76
N PRO A 340 -14.21 6.90 -11.57
CA PRO A 340 -13.69 8.29 -11.52
C PRO A 340 -12.68 8.55 -10.39
N LEU A 341 -12.72 7.75 -9.32
CA LEU A 341 -11.83 7.89 -8.16
C LEU A 341 -10.65 6.90 -8.17
N ARG A 342 -10.35 6.29 -9.33
CA ARG A 342 -9.18 5.41 -9.49
C ARG A 342 -7.87 6.17 -9.24
N CYS A 343 -6.82 5.44 -8.87
CA CYS A 343 -5.49 6.01 -8.66
C CYS A 343 -4.98 6.68 -9.94
N ILE A 344 -4.58 7.95 -9.82
CA ILE A 344 -4.03 8.74 -10.93
C ILE A 344 -2.64 8.23 -11.34
N ALA A 345 -1.88 7.67 -10.40
CA ALA A 345 -0.52 7.20 -10.61
C ALA A 345 -0.44 5.74 -11.10
N SER A 346 -1.54 5.10 -11.52
CA SER A 346 -1.56 3.65 -11.80
C SER A 346 -0.58 3.19 -12.87
N SER A 347 -0.27 4.03 -13.87
CA SER A 347 0.71 3.74 -14.92
C SER A 347 2.15 4.12 -14.55
N TRP A 348 2.34 4.97 -13.54
CA TRP A 348 3.63 5.50 -13.12
C TRP A 348 4.21 4.69 -11.94
N ALA A 349 3.36 4.34 -10.98
CA ALA A 349 3.75 3.73 -9.71
C ALA A 349 4.54 2.41 -9.83
N PRO A 350 4.20 1.45 -10.72
CA PRO A 350 4.98 0.21 -10.84
C PRO A 350 6.44 0.44 -11.24
N MET A 351 6.68 1.37 -12.18
CA MET A 351 8.04 1.70 -12.60
C MET A 351 8.79 2.48 -11.52
N ALA A 352 8.11 3.42 -10.84
CA ALA A 352 8.72 4.13 -9.72
C ALA A 352 9.16 3.18 -8.60
N ALA A 353 8.32 2.20 -8.24
CA ALA A 353 8.68 1.16 -7.28
C ALA A 353 9.88 0.34 -7.78
N ALA A 354 9.89 -0.09 -9.04
CA ALA A 354 10.99 -0.86 -9.62
C ALA A 354 12.35 -0.12 -9.53
N MET A 355 12.36 1.19 -9.80
CA MET A 355 13.58 2.00 -9.72
C MET A 355 14.11 2.12 -8.28
N ILE A 356 13.22 2.24 -7.30
CA ILE A 356 13.59 2.29 -5.88
C ILE A 356 14.13 0.93 -5.43
N VAL A 357 13.45 -0.16 -5.80
CA VAL A 357 13.89 -1.54 -5.52
C VAL A 357 15.28 -1.79 -6.11
N ALA A 358 15.50 -1.39 -7.37
CA ALA A 358 16.78 -1.55 -8.03
C ALA A 358 17.91 -0.84 -7.29
N ALA A 359 17.70 0.43 -6.89
CA ALA A 359 18.69 1.17 -6.11
C ALA A 359 18.98 0.52 -4.73
N ILE A 360 17.95 -0.01 -4.06
CA ILE A 360 18.13 -0.71 -2.77
C ILE A 360 18.97 -1.98 -2.96
N LEU A 361 18.66 -2.80 -3.97
CA LEU A 361 19.35 -4.06 -4.21
C LEU A 361 20.78 -3.87 -4.76
N GLU A 362 21.13 -2.68 -5.27
CA GLU A 362 22.52 -2.36 -5.62
C GLU A 362 23.43 -2.37 -4.38
N GLU A 363 22.93 -1.86 -3.26
CA GLU A 363 23.73 -1.56 -2.05
C GLU A 363 23.46 -2.51 -0.88
N TYR A 364 22.32 -3.20 -0.86
CA TYR A 364 21.92 -4.07 0.23
C TYR A 364 21.70 -5.52 -0.21
N THR A 365 22.06 -6.44 0.69
CA THR A 365 21.56 -7.81 0.72
C THR A 365 20.40 -7.90 1.70
N VAL A 366 19.34 -8.62 1.32
CA VAL A 366 18.13 -8.79 2.14
C VAL A 366 18.31 -9.96 3.09
N LEU A 367 18.06 -9.75 4.38
CA LEU A 367 18.06 -10.80 5.41
C LEU A 367 16.64 -11.20 5.78
N SER A 368 16.45 -12.50 5.95
CA SER A 368 15.18 -13.19 6.18
C SER A 368 14.43 -12.73 7.44
N GLY A 369 13.15 -12.42 7.30
CA GLY A 369 12.21 -12.41 8.42
C GLY A 369 11.10 -13.45 8.28
N GLU A 370 10.14 -13.40 9.21
CA GLU A 370 9.13 -14.46 9.38
C GLU A 370 8.05 -14.44 8.29
N ASP A 371 7.50 -13.26 7.99
CA ASP A 371 6.36 -13.10 7.08
C ASP A 371 6.58 -11.97 6.07
N ILE A 372 6.03 -12.09 4.86
CA ILE A 372 5.98 -11.02 3.86
C ILE A 372 4.56 -10.44 3.78
N GLY A 373 4.48 -9.12 3.88
CA GLY A 373 3.34 -8.36 3.37
C GLY A 373 2.54 -7.61 4.42
N GLY A 374 2.09 -6.41 4.03
CA GLY A 374 1.30 -5.54 4.90
C GLY A 374 2.10 -4.38 5.49
N ARG A 375 1.51 -3.76 6.53
CA ARG A 375 2.10 -2.59 7.23
C ARG A 375 2.98 -2.98 8.41
N GLU A 376 2.74 -4.17 8.95
CA GLU A 376 3.37 -4.79 10.11
C GLU A 376 3.88 -6.17 9.68
N GLY A 377 4.60 -6.87 10.55
CA GLY A 377 5.14 -8.21 10.23
C GLY A 377 6.55 -8.19 9.65
N TRP A 378 7.23 -7.02 9.66
CA TRP A 378 8.63 -6.91 9.24
C TRP A 378 9.63 -7.28 10.36
N SER A 379 9.16 -7.89 11.46
CA SER A 379 10.01 -8.42 12.51
C SER A 379 10.95 -9.48 11.95
N GLY A 380 12.21 -9.44 12.37
CA GLY A 380 13.27 -10.33 11.86
C GLY A 380 13.83 -9.95 10.49
N TRP A 381 13.16 -9.11 9.71
CA TRP A 381 13.73 -8.60 8.46
C TRP A 381 14.81 -7.56 8.73
N ALA A 382 15.93 -7.69 8.03
CA ALA A 382 17.02 -6.72 8.06
C ALA A 382 17.62 -6.51 6.67
N LEU A 383 18.32 -5.40 6.49
CA LEU A 383 19.16 -5.16 5.33
C LEU A 383 20.62 -5.15 5.77
N ARG A 384 21.50 -5.80 5.02
CA ARG A 384 22.95 -5.74 5.25
C ARG A 384 23.60 -5.03 4.08
N ARG A 385 24.46 -4.05 4.35
CA ARG A 385 25.21 -3.37 3.29
C ARG A 385 26.10 -4.39 2.57
N LYS A 386 26.08 -4.40 1.24
CA LYS A 386 27.07 -5.12 0.42
C LYS A 386 28.41 -4.43 0.63
N MET A 387 29.42 -5.14 1.14
CA MET A 387 30.77 -4.58 1.16
C MET A 387 31.23 -4.35 -0.29
N ASP A 388 31.94 -3.26 -0.53
CA ASP A 388 32.43 -2.90 -1.87
C ASP A 388 33.04 -4.15 -2.55
N ARG A 389 32.65 -4.41 -3.80
CA ARG A 389 33.26 -5.45 -4.66
C ARG A 389 34.76 -5.17 -4.99
N GLY A 390 35.44 -4.38 -4.17
CA GLY A 390 36.84 -3.97 -4.29
C GLY A 390 37.65 -4.02 -2.98
N GLY A 391 37.14 -4.67 -1.93
CA GLY A 391 37.94 -5.00 -0.75
C GLY A 391 38.94 -6.14 -1.02
N PRO A 392 40.09 -6.19 -0.32
CA PRO A 392 41.22 -7.08 -0.62
C PRO A 392 40.92 -8.60 -0.58
N ASP A 393 39.74 -9.01 -0.11
CA ASP A 393 39.34 -10.43 -0.05
C ASP A 393 38.87 -11.00 -1.40
N ALA A 394 38.76 -10.19 -2.47
CA ALA A 394 38.47 -10.67 -3.83
C ALA A 394 39.66 -11.38 -4.51
N LEU A 395 40.82 -11.51 -3.83
CA LEU A 395 42.00 -12.23 -4.31
C LEU A 395 42.14 -13.65 -3.72
N ALA A 396 41.12 -14.17 -3.02
CA ALA A 396 41.18 -15.48 -2.38
C ALA A 396 39.97 -16.40 -2.68
N GLN A 397 39.43 -16.34 -3.90
CA GLN A 397 38.56 -17.41 -4.43
C GLN A 397 39.01 -17.85 -5.83
#